data_AF-A0A6C0G1F3-F1
#
_entry.id   AF-A0A6C0G1F3-F1
#
_cell.length_a   1.000
_cell.length_b   1.000
_cell.length_c   1.000
_cell.angle_alpha   90.00
_cell.angle_beta   90.00
_cell.angle_gamma   90.00
#
_symmetry.space_group_name_H-M   'P 1'
#
loop_
_entity.id
_entity.type
_entity.pdbx_description
1 polymer ?
#
loop_
_entity_poly.entity_id
_entity_poly.type
_entity_poly.pdbx_seq_one_letter_code
_entity_poly.pdbx_strand_id
1 'polypeptide(L)'
;MLKDQARDLEEDLALCEAATPSQWSSIPCRCGECNMQFISVAWSEGRFEPADARFITAAREGWPYAIRRALELEVENDRLREEISLMQEQVQQHRSLCYD
;
A
#
# COMPACT_ATOMS: atom_id res chain seq x y z
N MET A 1 22.58 -4.57 -1.21
CA MET A 1 21.37 -4.77 -2.02
C MET A 1 20.43 -5.65 -1.23
N LEU A 2 19.44 -5.06 -0.55
CA LEU A 2 18.29 -5.82 -0.09
C LEU A 2 17.55 -6.25 -1.36
N LYS A 3 17.31 -7.55 -1.50
CA LYS A 3 16.59 -8.11 -2.64
C LYS A 3 15.21 -7.43 -2.71
N ASP A 4 14.84 -6.94 -3.89
CA ASP A 4 13.47 -6.64 -4.28
C ASP A 4 12.65 -7.93 -4.16
N GLN A 5 12.20 -8.24 -2.95
CA GLN A 5 11.10 -9.16 -2.80
C GLN A 5 9.86 -8.28 -2.89
N ALA A 6 9.29 -8.20 -4.11
CA ALA A 6 7.98 -7.61 -4.29
C ALA A 6 7.05 -8.24 -3.26
N ARG A 7 6.45 -7.40 -2.42
CA ARG A 7 5.49 -7.87 -1.42
C ARG A 7 4.20 -8.25 -2.14
N ASP A 8 3.55 -9.27 -1.64
CA ASP A 8 2.20 -9.64 -2.09
C ASP A 8 1.21 -8.60 -1.55
N LEU A 9 0.70 -7.76 -2.46
CA LEU A 9 -0.14 -6.62 -2.10
C LEU A 9 -1.53 -7.07 -1.66
N GLU A 10 -2.03 -8.18 -2.18
CA GLU A 10 -3.28 -8.80 -1.73
C GLU A 10 -3.17 -9.35 -0.31
N GLU A 11 -2.09 -10.05 0.03
CA GLU A 11 -1.82 -10.49 1.40
C GLU A 11 -1.65 -9.30 2.35
N ASP A 12 -0.95 -8.26 1.91
CA ASP A 12 -0.76 -7.04 2.69
C ASP A 12 -2.08 -6.29 2.93
N LEU A 13 -2.96 -6.24 1.93
CA LEU A 13 -4.29 -5.66 2.06
C LEU A 13 -5.16 -6.50 3.01
N ALA A 14 -5.11 -7.83 2.91
CA ALA A 14 -5.85 -8.72 3.80
C ALA A 14 -5.41 -8.55 5.27
N LEU A 15 -4.11 -8.40 5.52
CA LEU A 15 -3.60 -8.06 6.86
C LEU A 15 -4.15 -6.73 7.36
N CYS A 16 -4.17 -5.72 6.48
CA CYS A 16 -4.73 -4.42 6.80
C CYS A 16 -6.24 -4.48 7.10
N GLU A 17 -7.01 -5.32 6.42
CA GLU A 17 -8.46 -5.41 6.61
C GLU A 17 -8.84 -6.29 7.80
N ALA A 18 -8.03 -7.30 8.13
CA ALA A 18 -8.21 -8.16 9.30
C ALA A 18 -7.91 -7.44 10.64
N ALA A 19 -7.05 -6.42 10.63
CA ALA A 19 -6.72 -5.67 11.83
C ALA A 19 -7.94 -4.91 12.38
N THR A 20 -8.09 -4.89 13.72
CA THR A 20 -9.28 -4.37 14.41
C THR A 20 -9.78 -3.05 13.83
N PRO A 21 -11.05 -2.98 13.37
CA PRO A 21 -11.66 -1.75 12.85
C PRO A 21 -12.01 -0.84 14.03
N SER A 22 -11.01 -0.14 14.54
CA SER A 22 -11.16 0.90 15.55
C SER A 22 -10.37 2.12 15.10
N GLN A 23 -10.75 3.30 15.59
CA GLN A 23 -10.01 4.51 15.29
C GLN A 23 -8.72 4.51 16.12
N TRP A 24 -7.58 4.34 15.46
CA TRP A 24 -6.29 4.41 16.11
C TRP A 24 -6.02 5.87 16.44
N SER A 25 -5.85 6.18 17.72
CA SER A 25 -5.54 7.53 18.17
C SER A 25 -4.29 7.52 19.03
N SER A 26 -3.44 8.52 18.82
CA SER A 26 -2.31 8.79 19.70
C SER A 26 -2.78 9.70 20.84
N ILE A 27 -2.54 9.30 22.09
CA ILE A 27 -2.85 10.08 23.28
C ILE A 27 -1.57 10.34 24.09
N PRO A 28 -1.36 11.54 24.67
CA PRO A 28 -0.17 11.81 25.46
C PRO A 28 -0.05 10.90 26.69
N CYS A 29 1.18 10.53 27.06
CA CYS A 29 1.41 9.77 28.27
C CYS A 29 1.05 10.55 29.53
N ARG A 30 0.23 9.96 30.40
CA ARG A 30 -0.27 10.61 31.62
C ARG A 30 0.64 10.47 32.85
N CYS A 31 1.85 9.91 32.71
CA CYS A 31 2.75 9.70 33.86
C CYS A 31 3.44 10.97 34.36
N GLY A 32 3.34 12.10 33.64
CA GLY A 32 3.90 13.39 34.07
C GLY A 32 5.42 13.54 33.90
N GLU A 33 6.14 12.47 33.57
CA GLU A 33 7.60 12.44 33.55
C GLU A 33 8.23 12.18 32.17
N CYS A 34 7.44 11.81 31.16
CA CYS A 34 7.96 11.50 29.82
C CYS A 34 7.14 12.16 28.69
N ASN A 35 7.81 12.47 27.57
CA ASN A 35 7.21 13.02 26.36
C ASN A 35 6.76 11.93 25.36
N MET A 36 6.21 10.82 25.87
CA MET A 36 5.77 9.70 25.04
C MET A 36 4.29 9.83 24.68
N GLN A 37 3.88 9.21 23.56
CA GLN A 37 2.48 9.01 23.18
C GLN A 37 2.10 7.54 23.36
N PHE A 38 0.85 7.28 23.75
CA PHE A 38 0.25 5.96 23.65
C PHE A 38 -0.55 5.86 22.36
N ILE A 39 -0.44 4.73 21.67
CA ILE A 39 -1.40 4.38 20.64
C ILE A 39 -2.50 3.57 21.31
N SER A 40 -3.75 4.03 21.23
CA SER A 40 -4.90 3.28 21.72
C SER A 40 -5.46 2.41 20.60
N VAL A 41 -5.39 1.09 20.80
CA VAL A 41 -6.01 0.09 19.92
C VAL A 41 -6.90 -0.80 20.77
N ALA A 42 -8.20 -0.57 20.76
CA ALA A 42 -9.16 -1.37 21.52
C ALA A 42 -8.74 -1.65 22.99
N TRP A 43 -8.17 -0.64 23.67
CA TRP A 43 -7.69 -0.70 25.06
C TRP A 43 -6.38 -1.46 25.33
N SER A 44 -5.66 -1.87 24.27
CA SER A 44 -4.24 -2.24 24.39
C SER A 44 -3.36 -1.00 24.22
N GLU A 45 -2.55 -0.69 25.24
CA GLU A 45 -1.72 0.52 25.31
C GLU A 45 -0.24 0.19 25.18
N GLY A 46 0.47 0.85 24.24
CA GLY A 46 1.92 0.82 24.11
C GLY A 46 2.50 2.25 24.04
N ARG A 47 3.67 2.50 24.65
CA ARG A 47 4.35 3.80 24.65
C ARG A 47 5.27 3.93 23.43
N PHE A 48 5.14 5.03 22.69
CA PHE A 48 5.93 5.36 21.51
C PHE A 48 6.39 6.82 21.55
N GLU A 49 7.47 7.14 20.84
CA GLU A 49 7.82 8.53 20.56
C GLU A 49 6.69 9.20 19.73
N PRO A 50 6.46 10.52 19.85
CA PRO A 50 5.35 11.18 19.16
C PRO A 50 5.38 11.02 17.64
N ALA A 51 6.58 11.03 17.04
CA ALA A 51 6.75 10.84 15.60
C ALA A 51 6.35 9.42 15.17
N ASP A 52 6.75 8.41 15.92
CA ASP A 52 6.44 7.01 15.63
C ASP A 52 4.95 6.71 15.81
N ALA A 53 4.35 7.24 16.88
CA ALA A 53 2.92 7.11 17.11
C ALA A 53 2.10 7.68 15.95
N ARG A 54 2.44 8.90 15.52
CA ARG A 54 1.80 9.55 14.37
C ARG A 54 2.01 8.78 13.07
N PHE A 55 3.23 8.27 12.85
CA PHE A 55 3.53 7.47 11.67
C PHE A 55 2.65 6.21 11.64
N ILE A 56 2.58 5.45 12.73
CA ILE A 56 1.80 4.20 12.83
C ILE A 56 0.31 4.46 12.61
N THR A 57 -0.26 5.48 13.28
CA THR A 57 -1.68 5.81 13.12
C THR A 57 -2.01 6.22 11.68
N ALA A 58 -1.18 7.09 11.07
CA ALA A 58 -1.40 7.53 9.70
C ALA A 58 -1.18 6.42 8.67
N ALA A 59 -0.18 5.55 8.91
CA ALA A 59 0.09 4.38 8.08
C ALA A 59 -1.09 3.41 8.09
N ARG A 60 -1.65 3.10 9.27
CA ARG A 60 -2.82 2.21 9.39
C ARG A 60 -4.02 2.68 8.58
N GLU A 61 -4.27 4.00 8.57
CA GLU A 61 -5.36 4.61 7.81
C GLU A 61 -5.05 4.68 6.30
N GLY A 62 -3.83 5.06 5.94
CA GLY A 62 -3.44 5.34 4.56
C GLY A 62 -3.03 4.13 3.74
N TRP A 63 -2.40 3.12 4.35
CA TRP A 63 -1.87 1.95 3.64
C TRP A 63 -2.93 1.13 2.90
N PRO A 64 -4.11 0.81 3.48
CA PRO A 64 -5.13 0.07 2.72
C PRO A 64 -5.55 0.78 1.43
N TYR A 65 -5.63 2.12 1.47
CA TYR A 65 -5.94 2.92 0.30
C TYR A 65 -4.79 2.93 -0.72
N ALA A 66 -3.56 3.10 -0.26
CA ALA A 66 -2.38 3.07 -1.12
C ALA A 66 -2.19 1.71 -1.81
N ILE A 67 -2.43 0.61 -1.08
CA ILE A 67 -2.34 -0.76 -1.59
C ILE A 67 -3.42 -1.02 -2.65
N ARG A 68 -4.70 -0.68 -2.36
CA ARG A 68 -5.78 -0.81 -3.36
C ARG A 68 -5.47 -0.05 -4.65
N ARG A 69 -4.96 1.18 -4.51
CA ARG A 69 -4.54 1.98 -5.67
C ARG A 69 -3.39 1.34 -6.44
N ALA A 70 -2.43 0.72 -5.76
CA ALA A 70 -1.34 0.02 -6.42
C ALA A 70 -1.86 -1.19 -7.23
N LEU A 71 -2.72 -2.02 -6.63
CA LEU A 71 -3.37 -3.15 -7.30
C LEU A 71 -4.17 -2.72 -8.53
N GLU A 72 -4.97 -1.66 -8.42
CA GLU A 72 -5.72 -1.08 -9.56
C GLU A 72 -4.78 -0.64 -10.70
N LEU A 73 -3.64 -0.06 -10.36
CA LEU A 73 -2.64 0.37 -11.34
C LEU A 73 -1.90 -0.81 -11.98
N GLU A 74 -1.67 -1.91 -11.24
CA GLU A 74 -1.07 -3.13 -11.79
C GLU A 74 -1.99 -3.77 -12.83
N VAL A 75 -3.28 -3.88 -12.52
CA VAL A 75 -4.30 -4.37 -13.47
C VAL A 75 -4.38 -3.49 -14.72
N GLU A 76 -4.41 -2.15 -14.56
CA GLU A 76 -4.45 -1.26 -15.71
C GLU A 76 -3.13 -1.30 -16.51
N ASN A 77 -1.98 -1.49 -15.85
CA ASN A 77 -0.70 -1.62 -16.55
C ASN A 77 -0.66 -2.85 -17.45
N ASP A 78 -1.15 -3.98 -16.95
CA ASP A 78 -1.23 -5.23 -17.72
C ASP A 78 -2.19 -5.08 -18.90
N ARG A 79 -3.36 -4.47 -18.70
CA ARG A 79 -4.31 -4.16 -19.77
C ARG A 79 -3.68 -3.31 -20.87
N LEU A 80 -2.97 -2.23 -20.50
CA LEU A 80 -2.30 -1.35 -21.45
C LEU A 80 -1.15 -2.05 -22.18
N ARG A 81 -0.42 -2.94 -21.51
CA ARG A 81 0.64 -3.74 -22.15
C ARG A 81 0.08 -4.70 -23.20
N GLU A 82 -1.04 -5.35 -22.90
CA GLU A 82 -1.74 -6.23 -23.85
C GLU A 82 -2.21 -5.43 -25.08
N GLU A 83 -2.87 -4.28 -24.87
CA GLU A 83 -3.31 -3.40 -25.96
C GLU A 83 -2.14 -2.96 -26.85
N ILE A 84 -1.01 -2.56 -26.24
CA ILE A 84 0.20 -2.17 -26.98
C ILE A 84 0.74 -3.35 -27.79
N SER A 85 0.78 -4.57 -27.22
CA SER A 85 1.25 -5.77 -27.93
C SER A 85 0.41 -6.04 -29.18
N LEU A 86 -0.91 -6.03 -29.04
CA LEU A 86 -1.84 -6.26 -30.16
C LEU A 86 -1.69 -5.21 -31.26
N MET A 87 -1.54 -3.94 -30.90
CA MET A 87 -1.30 -2.86 -31.86
C MET A 87 0.04 -3.01 -32.58
N GLN A 88 1.09 -3.41 -31.87
CA GLN A 88 2.41 -3.65 -32.46
C GLN A 88 2.37 -4.81 -33.46
N GLU A 89 1.67 -5.89 -33.14
CA GLU A 89 1.47 -7.03 -34.05
C GLU A 89 0.74 -6.62 -35.33
N GLN A 90 -0.35 -5.84 -35.22
CA GLN A 90 -1.09 -5.33 -36.39
C GLN A 90 -0.23 -4.44 -37.28
N VAL A 91 0.55 -3.53 -36.68
CA VAL A 91 1.46 -2.65 -37.42
C VAL A 91 2.54 -3.47 -38.11
N GLN A 92 3.08 -4.50 -37.45
CA GLN A 92 4.09 -5.38 -38.03
C GLN A 92 3.53 -6.18 -39.23
N GLN A 93 2.32 -6.73 -39.09
CA GLN A 93 1.63 -7.45 -40.17
C GLN A 93 1.34 -6.55 -41.38
N HIS A 94 0.83 -5.34 -41.14
CA HIS A 94 0.58 -4.39 -42.22
C HIS A 94 1.87 -3.99 -42.92
N ARG A 95 2.97 -3.84 -42.17
CA ARG A 95 4.28 -3.57 -42.77
C ARG A 95 4.75 -4.73 -43.63
N SER A 96 4.67 -5.98 -43.18
CA SER A 96 5.08 -7.14 -43.99
C SER A 96 4.28 -7.26 -45.30
N LEU A 97 2.96 -7.00 -45.27
CA LEU A 97 2.10 -7.06 -46.45
C LEU A 97 2.39 -5.97 -47.51
N CYS A 98 3.07 -4.89 -47.15
CA CYS A 98 3.44 -3.82 -48.08
C CYS A 98 4.83 -4.01 -48.73
N TYR A 99 5.62 -4.97 -48.26
CA TYR A 99 6.97 -5.24 -48.78
C TYR A 99 7.07 -6.57 -49.57
N ASP A 100 5.96 -7.30 -49.70
CA ASP A 100 5.76 -8.39 -50.67
C ASP A 100 5.07 -7.85 -51.95
#